data_AF-A0A7H0VJB5-F1
#
_entry.id   AF-A0A7H0VJB5-F1
#
_cell.length_a   1.000
_cell.length_b   1.000
_cell.length_c   1.000
_cell.angle_alpha   90.00
_cell.angle_beta   90.00
_cell.angle_gamma   90.00
#
_symmetry.space_group_name_H-M   'P 1'
#
loop_
_entity.id
_entity.type
_entity.pdbx_description
1 polymer ?
#
loop_
_entity_poly.entity_id
_entity_poly.type
_entity_poly.pdbx_seq_one_letter_code
_entity_poly.pdbx_strand_id
1 'polypeptide(L)'
;MPFRLFIIALSGLFIASNPGDNKTIIPISELREICAQDLSELLIPENEFLGFIGEDKQRIYMVFDSLHKVEGFDNQYQVFGHSTVFDNRCDFNGILVIENYKALSSDEKSTEYPKRFQLSGTYKLAENPHQRHVGLFEGQFQSHFIQYKDAQVKRGLIDPFRADRNHQYQGTWREYSSEKSKVCNWGELRIPNSGDLDLGLHGFSANPKYQNKGW
;
A
#
# COMPACT_ATOMS: atom_id res chain seq x y z
N MET A 1 13.19 -24.22 -14.85
CA MET A 1 14.40 -23.71 -14.17
C MET A 1 13.94 -23.09 -12.86
N PRO A 2 14.48 -23.45 -11.69
CA PRO A 2 13.97 -22.92 -10.44
C PRO A 2 14.48 -21.49 -10.22
N PHE A 3 13.55 -20.56 -10.02
CA PHE A 3 13.84 -19.18 -9.64
C PHE A 3 14.47 -19.16 -8.24
N ARG A 4 15.65 -18.54 -8.12
CA ARG A 4 16.32 -18.35 -6.83
C ARG A 4 15.61 -17.25 -6.05
N LEU A 5 15.12 -17.62 -4.86
CA LEU A 5 14.61 -16.72 -3.83
C LEU A 5 15.76 -15.78 -3.38
N PHE A 6 15.64 -14.48 -3.62
CA PHE A 6 16.55 -13.48 -3.06
C PHE A 6 16.08 -13.13 -1.65
N ILE A 7 16.77 -13.68 -0.63
CA ILE A 7 16.62 -13.26 0.76
C ILE A 7 17.43 -11.98 0.95
N ILE A 8 16.77 -10.84 1.17
CA ILE A 8 17.41 -9.58 1.56
C ILE A 8 17.16 -9.37 3.06
N ALA A 9 18.23 -9.43 3.85
CA ALA A 9 18.21 -9.01 5.24
C ALA A 9 18.19 -7.47 5.31
N LEU A 10 17.18 -6.89 5.96
CA LEU A 10 17.13 -5.46 6.26
C LEU A 10 17.57 -5.23 7.72
N SER A 11 18.71 -4.57 7.86
CA SER A 11 19.22 -4.02 9.12
C SER A 11 18.34 -2.86 9.58
N GLY A 12 17.94 -2.89 10.85
CA GLY A 12 17.04 -1.91 11.45
C GLY A 12 17.54 -0.47 11.37
N LEU A 13 16.63 0.43 10.97
CA LEU A 13 16.80 1.87 11.07
C LEU A 13 15.69 2.42 11.99
N PHE A 14 16.10 3.00 13.12
CA PHE A 14 15.21 3.75 14.01
C PHE A 14 14.72 5.03 13.30
N ILE A 15 13.41 5.28 13.30
CA ILE A 15 12.85 6.57 12.90
C ILE A 15 12.38 7.34 14.14
N ALA A 16 12.97 8.51 14.35
CA ALA A 16 12.56 9.50 15.34
C ALA A 16 11.15 10.03 15.03
N SER A 17 10.31 10.15 16.05
CA SER A 17 8.93 10.62 15.93
C SER A 17 8.78 12.12 16.21
N ASN A 18 7.93 12.79 15.42
CA ASN A 18 7.48 14.16 15.67
C ASN A 18 6.69 14.29 16.99
N PRO A 19 6.84 15.43 17.70
CA PRO A 19 6.12 15.71 18.95
C PRO A 19 4.70 16.21 18.61
N GLY A 20 3.69 15.37 18.84
CA GLY A 20 2.28 15.73 18.62
C GLY A 20 1.32 14.52 18.58
N ASP A 21 1.84 13.33 18.31
CA ASP A 21 1.07 12.08 18.41
C ASP A 21 1.09 11.58 19.86
N ASN A 22 -0.05 11.65 20.57
CA ASN A 22 -0.24 10.87 21.79
C ASN A 22 -0.27 9.39 21.41
N LYS A 23 0.89 8.75 21.52
CA LYS A 23 1.12 7.35 21.14
C LYS A 23 0.63 6.43 22.25
N THR A 24 -0.45 5.72 22.02
CA THR A 24 -0.64 4.44 22.68
C THR A 24 0.19 3.42 21.91
N ILE A 25 1.37 3.09 22.45
CA ILE A 25 2.19 1.98 21.91
C ILE A 25 1.44 0.70 22.28
N ILE A 26 0.94 -0.02 21.27
CA ILE A 26 0.34 -1.34 21.48
C ILE A 26 1.42 -2.26 22.08
N PRO A 27 1.11 -3.07 23.11
CA PRO A 27 2.00 -4.11 23.58
C PRO A 27 2.44 -5.06 22.45
N ILE A 28 3.72 -5.44 22.44
CA ILE A 28 4.31 -6.36 21.44
C ILE A 28 3.53 -7.69 21.32
N SER A 29 2.82 -8.11 22.37
CA SER A 29 1.99 -9.32 22.36
C SER A 29 0.76 -9.22 21.45
N GLU A 30 0.00 -8.12 21.50
CA GLU A 30 -1.18 -7.93 20.63
C GLU A 30 -0.74 -7.78 19.15
N LEU A 31 0.40 -7.12 18.91
CA LEU A 31 1.04 -7.03 17.60
C LEU A 31 1.34 -8.40 16.99
N ARG A 32 1.89 -9.31 17.81
CA ARG A 32 2.19 -10.69 17.39
C ARG A 32 0.92 -11.49 17.08
N GLU A 33 -0.15 -11.32 17.85
CA GLU A 33 -1.42 -12.02 17.59
C GLU A 33 -2.09 -11.61 16.28
N ILE A 34 -1.99 -10.33 15.91
CA ILE A 34 -2.52 -9.83 14.63
C ILE A 34 -1.64 -10.29 13.47
N CYS A 35 -0.31 -10.17 13.59
CA CYS A 35 0.61 -10.66 12.56
C CYS A 35 0.61 -12.19 12.43
N ALA A 36 0.16 -12.93 13.45
CA ALA A 36 -0.03 -14.38 13.36
C ALA A 36 -1.17 -14.76 12.40
N GLN A 37 -2.18 -13.90 12.24
CA GLN A 37 -3.27 -14.11 11.29
C GLN A 37 -2.78 -13.94 9.84
N ASP A 38 -3.52 -14.52 8.89
CA ASP A 38 -3.35 -14.23 7.48
C ASP A 38 -4.12 -12.95 7.13
N LEU A 39 -3.39 -11.87 6.85
CA LEU A 39 -3.98 -10.57 6.54
C LEU A 39 -4.22 -10.38 5.03
N SER A 40 -4.10 -11.44 4.21
CA SER A 40 -4.16 -11.31 2.75
C SER A 40 -5.45 -10.66 2.26
N GLU A 41 -6.60 -11.05 2.81
CA GLU A 41 -7.90 -10.46 2.47
C GLU A 41 -7.99 -8.96 2.82
N LEU A 42 -7.22 -8.49 3.81
CA LEU A 42 -7.21 -7.10 4.24
C LEU A 42 -6.34 -6.22 3.37
N LEU A 43 -5.37 -6.80 2.67
CA LEU A 43 -4.39 -6.10 1.84
C LEU A 43 -4.85 -5.96 0.38
N ILE A 44 -5.92 -6.66 0.01
CA ILE A 44 -6.56 -6.55 -1.30
C ILE A 44 -7.52 -5.34 -1.29
N PRO A 45 -7.40 -4.42 -2.26
CA PRO A 45 -8.32 -3.28 -2.35
C PRO A 45 -9.73 -3.73 -2.78
N GLU A 46 -10.77 -3.02 -2.35
CA GLU A 46 -12.15 -3.28 -2.79
C GLU A 46 -12.48 -2.49 -4.06
N ASN A 47 -11.84 -1.33 -4.23
CA ASN A 47 -12.00 -0.45 -5.38
C ASN A 47 -10.73 -0.41 -6.22
N GLU A 48 -10.88 0.05 -7.46
CA GLU A 48 -9.74 0.30 -8.34
C GLU A 48 -8.77 1.31 -7.70
N PHE A 49 -7.47 1.07 -7.88
CA PHE A 49 -6.46 2.05 -7.55
C PHE A 49 -6.52 3.26 -8.50
N LEU A 50 -6.48 4.45 -7.92
CA LEU A 50 -6.10 5.67 -8.63
C LEU A 50 -4.58 5.77 -8.56
N GLY A 51 -3.88 6.10 -9.65
CA GLY A 51 -2.42 6.17 -9.62
C GLY A 51 -1.80 7.08 -10.67
N PHE A 52 -0.68 7.70 -10.32
CA PHE A 52 0.17 8.44 -11.26
C PHE A 52 1.60 7.92 -11.27
N ILE A 53 2.28 8.07 -12.40
CA ILE A 53 3.71 7.85 -12.59
C ILE A 53 4.35 9.07 -13.25
N GLY A 54 5.54 9.45 -12.81
CA GLY A 54 6.28 10.59 -13.32
C GLY A 54 5.81 11.95 -12.78
N GLU A 55 6.65 12.96 -12.99
CA GLU A 55 6.37 14.35 -12.60
C GLU A 55 5.21 14.96 -13.40
N ASP A 56 5.01 14.49 -14.63
CA ASP A 56 3.91 14.89 -15.51
C ASP A 56 2.57 14.25 -15.15
N LYS A 57 2.53 13.47 -14.06
CA LYS A 57 1.33 12.83 -13.51
C LYS A 57 0.64 11.92 -14.53
N GLN A 58 1.40 11.15 -15.30
CA GLN A 58 0.84 10.16 -16.21
C GLN A 58 -0.02 9.13 -15.45
N ARG A 59 -1.26 8.88 -15.89
CA ARG A 59 -2.12 7.84 -15.29
C ARG A 59 -1.43 6.49 -15.42
N ILE A 60 -1.42 5.76 -14.30
CA ILE A 60 -1.04 4.36 -14.21
C ILE A 60 -2.19 3.58 -13.56
N TYR A 61 -2.48 2.42 -14.10
CA TYR A 61 -3.37 1.43 -13.51
C TYR A 61 -2.55 0.38 -12.81
N MET A 62 -2.85 0.10 -11.56
CA MET A 62 -2.24 -0.98 -10.79
C MET A 62 -3.35 -1.96 -10.44
N VAL A 63 -3.13 -3.25 -10.68
CA VAL A 63 -4.08 -4.31 -10.35
C VAL A 63 -3.34 -5.40 -9.59
N PHE A 64 -3.88 -5.79 -8.44
CA PHE A 64 -3.41 -6.96 -7.69
C PHE A 64 -4.33 -8.12 -8.02
N ASP A 65 -3.84 -9.06 -8.82
CA ASP A 65 -4.59 -10.25 -9.25
C ASP A 65 -4.69 -11.28 -8.12
N SER A 66 -3.63 -11.40 -7.30
CA SER A 66 -3.65 -12.20 -6.07
C SER A 66 -2.63 -11.72 -5.05
N LEU A 67 -2.93 -11.98 -3.78
CA LEU A 67 -2.06 -11.67 -2.65
C LEU A 67 -2.18 -12.81 -1.63
N HIS A 68 -1.05 -13.35 -1.18
CA HIS A 68 -1.01 -14.47 -0.23
C HIS A 68 0.13 -14.28 0.77
N LYS A 69 -0.08 -14.71 2.01
CA LYS A 69 0.97 -14.76 3.03
C LYS A 69 2.05 -15.74 2.61
N VAL A 70 3.31 -15.35 2.81
CA VAL A 70 4.46 -16.21 2.49
C VAL A 70 4.67 -17.21 3.63
N GLU A 71 4.72 -18.50 3.30
CA GLU A 71 4.97 -19.55 4.28
C GLU A 71 6.31 -19.34 5.01
N GLY A 72 6.28 -19.43 6.34
CA GLY A 72 7.46 -19.23 7.19
C GLY A 72 7.79 -17.76 7.51
N PHE A 73 7.01 -16.79 7.03
CA PHE A 73 7.18 -15.37 7.35
C PHE A 73 5.89 -14.75 7.87
N ASP A 74 5.91 -14.23 9.10
CA ASP A 74 4.70 -13.67 9.73
C ASP A 74 4.22 -12.36 9.10
N ASN A 75 5.10 -11.66 8.39
CA ASN A 75 4.85 -10.29 7.93
C ASN A 75 5.06 -10.08 6.41
N GLN A 76 5.30 -11.14 5.64
CA GLN A 76 5.52 -11.05 4.20
C GLN A 76 4.34 -11.58 3.41
N TYR A 77 3.99 -10.86 2.36
CA TYR A 77 2.88 -11.19 1.47
C TYR A 77 3.34 -11.09 0.03
N GLN A 78 3.18 -12.17 -0.72
CA GLN A 78 3.52 -12.23 -2.13
C GLN A 78 2.33 -11.75 -2.96
N VAL A 79 2.61 -10.84 -3.88
CA VAL A 79 1.66 -10.22 -4.79
C VAL A 79 1.95 -10.68 -6.20
N PHE A 80 0.88 -10.98 -6.94
CA PHE A 80 0.88 -11.09 -8.39
C PHE A 80 -0.12 -10.09 -8.95
N GLY A 81 0.23 -9.42 -10.04
CA GLY A 81 -0.59 -8.35 -10.57
C GLY A 81 -0.07 -7.84 -11.90
N HIS A 82 -0.60 -6.69 -12.31
CA HIS A 82 -0.13 -6.02 -13.51
C HIS A 82 -0.29 -4.50 -13.41
N SER A 83 0.61 -3.80 -14.09
CA SER A 83 0.58 -2.36 -14.30
C SER A 83 0.09 -2.06 -15.72
N THR A 84 -0.51 -0.91 -15.95
CA THR A 84 -0.76 -0.40 -17.32
C THR A 84 -0.50 1.10 -17.36
N VAL A 85 0.34 1.53 -18.29
CA VAL A 85 0.58 2.95 -18.61
C VAL A 85 0.35 3.13 -20.10
N PHE A 86 -0.60 3.99 -20.49
CA PHE A 86 -1.12 4.05 -21.86
C PHE A 86 -1.61 2.68 -22.33
N ASP A 87 -0.98 2.10 -23.36
CA ASP A 87 -1.24 0.79 -23.94
C ASP A 87 -0.22 -0.28 -23.51
N ASN A 88 0.78 0.10 -22.69
CA ASN A 88 1.79 -0.82 -22.21
C ASN A 88 1.35 -1.48 -20.90
N ARG A 89 0.85 -2.71 -21.00
CA ARG A 89 0.53 -3.57 -19.85
C ARG A 89 1.71 -4.48 -19.51
N CYS A 90 2.16 -4.46 -18.26
CA CYS A 90 3.23 -5.32 -17.75
C CYS A 90 2.76 -6.14 -16.54
N ASP A 91 2.97 -7.45 -16.57
CA ASP A 91 2.74 -8.30 -15.41
C ASP A 91 3.86 -8.07 -14.40
N PHE A 92 3.53 -8.07 -13.11
CA PHE A 92 4.50 -7.99 -12.04
C PHE A 92 4.26 -9.05 -10.96
N ASN A 93 5.32 -9.34 -10.21
CA ASN A 93 5.24 -10.09 -8.97
C ASN A 93 6.18 -9.46 -7.94
N GLY A 94 5.88 -9.63 -6.65
CA GLY A 94 6.70 -9.04 -5.62
C GLY A 94 6.20 -9.26 -4.21
N ILE A 95 6.78 -8.53 -3.26
CA ILE A 95 6.54 -8.71 -1.83
C ILE A 95 6.06 -7.40 -1.21
N LEU A 96 5.03 -7.49 -0.38
CA LEU A 96 4.74 -6.52 0.67
C LEU A 96 5.33 -7.04 1.99
N VAL A 97 6.00 -6.17 2.73
CA VAL A 97 6.51 -6.44 4.08
C VAL A 97 5.80 -5.52 5.05
N ILE A 98 5.00 -6.08 5.96
CA ILE A 98 4.41 -5.31 7.06
C ILE A 98 5.49 -5.06 8.11
N GLU A 99 5.69 -3.80 8.48
CA GLU A 99 6.75 -3.39 9.41
C GLU A 99 6.17 -2.79 10.69
N ASN A 100 5.04 -2.11 10.59
CA ASN A 100 4.47 -1.37 11.69
C ASN A 100 2.96 -1.55 11.78
N TYR A 101 2.47 -1.45 13.01
CA TYR A 101 1.06 -1.48 13.31
C TYR A 101 0.75 -0.57 14.49
N LYS A 102 -0.29 0.24 14.34
CA LYS A 102 -0.65 1.32 15.25
C LYS A 102 -2.14 1.26 15.56
N ALA A 103 -2.48 1.24 16.86
CA ALA A 103 -3.85 1.48 17.31
C ALA A 103 -4.15 2.95 17.10
N LEU A 104 -5.28 3.21 16.45
CA LEU A 104 -5.83 4.54 16.36
C LEU A 104 -6.78 4.68 17.54
N SER A 105 -6.55 5.67 18.40
CA SER A 105 -7.40 5.91 19.57
C SER A 105 -8.86 6.03 19.14
N SER A 106 -9.68 5.06 19.52
CA SER A 106 -11.11 5.30 19.73
C SER A 106 -11.25 6.14 20.99
N ASP A 107 -12.28 6.99 21.10
CA ASP A 107 -12.64 7.58 22.38
C ASP A 107 -12.71 6.45 23.44
N GLU A 108 -11.76 6.45 24.38
CA GLU A 108 -11.46 5.33 25.30
C GLU A 108 -12.62 4.95 26.23
N LYS A 109 -13.76 5.65 26.12
CA LYS A 109 -14.92 5.49 26.99
C LYS A 109 -15.96 4.48 26.50
N SER A 110 -15.84 3.96 25.28
CA SER A 110 -16.79 2.97 24.76
C SER A 110 -16.13 1.62 24.55
N THR A 111 -16.57 0.64 25.32
CA THR A 111 -16.26 -0.79 25.14
C THR A 111 -17.09 -1.44 24.03
N GLU A 112 -17.89 -0.66 23.31
CA GLU A 112 -18.90 -1.09 22.34
C GLU A 112 -18.44 -0.88 20.88
N TYR A 113 -17.43 -0.04 20.63
CA TYR A 113 -16.93 0.23 19.27
C TYR A 113 -15.75 -0.68 18.86
N PRO A 114 -15.64 -1.01 17.56
CA PRO A 114 -14.50 -1.77 17.06
C PRO A 114 -13.20 -0.98 17.22
N LYS A 115 -12.12 -1.67 17.64
CA LYS A 115 -10.77 -1.09 17.68
C LYS A 115 -10.33 -0.75 16.26
N ARG A 116 -9.73 0.42 16.07
CA ARG A 116 -9.25 0.90 14.77
C ARG A 116 -7.73 0.81 14.71
N PHE A 117 -7.23 0.48 13.54
CA PHE A 117 -5.80 0.30 13.36
C PHE A 117 -5.30 0.79 12.01
N GLN A 118 -4.00 1.05 11.98
CA GLN A 118 -3.22 1.33 10.80
C GLN A 118 -2.06 0.34 10.73
N LEU A 119 -1.90 -0.31 9.58
CA LEU A 119 -0.67 -1.02 9.24
C LEU A 119 0.14 -0.18 8.27
N SER A 120 1.46 -0.33 8.30
CA SER A 120 2.34 0.20 7.27
C SER A 120 3.58 -0.68 7.08
N GLY A 121 4.24 -0.49 5.94
CA GLY A 121 5.46 -1.20 5.63
C GLY A 121 5.98 -0.86 4.25
N THR A 122 6.77 -1.76 3.68
CA THR A 122 7.46 -1.56 2.40
C THR A 122 6.98 -2.54 1.34
N TYR A 123 7.17 -2.17 0.07
CA TYR A 123 6.85 -3.04 -1.05
C TYR A 123 7.95 -3.03 -2.11
N LYS A 124 8.06 -4.15 -2.82
CA LYS A 124 8.83 -4.27 -4.07
C LYS A 124 8.05 -5.12 -5.05
N LEU A 125 7.71 -4.57 -6.22
CA LEU A 125 6.98 -5.24 -7.29
C LEU A 125 7.79 -5.17 -8.58
N ALA A 126 8.23 -6.32 -9.08
CA ALA A 126 9.10 -6.46 -10.23
C ALA A 126 8.28 -6.82 -11.47
N GLU A 127 8.31 -5.98 -12.51
CA GLU A 127 7.68 -6.30 -13.79
C GLU A 127 8.44 -7.40 -14.52
N ASN A 128 7.74 -8.16 -15.38
CA ASN A 128 8.33 -9.24 -16.15
C ASN A 128 9.40 -8.70 -17.11
N PRO A 129 10.68 -9.09 -16.98
CA PRO A 129 11.77 -8.55 -17.78
C PRO A 129 11.68 -8.88 -19.29
N HIS A 130 10.76 -9.75 -19.69
CA HIS A 130 10.49 -10.09 -21.09
C HIS A 130 9.45 -9.17 -21.76
N GLN A 131 8.83 -8.25 -21.01
CA GLN A 131 7.90 -7.24 -21.55
C GLN A 131 8.64 -5.93 -21.87
N ARG A 132 7.94 -4.96 -22.46
CA ARG A 132 8.53 -3.69 -22.92
C ARG A 132 8.37 -2.62 -21.85
N HIS A 133 9.35 -1.72 -21.76
CA HIS A 133 9.34 -0.59 -20.82
C HIS A 133 9.06 -1.04 -19.39
N VAL A 134 9.88 -1.96 -18.92
CA VAL A 134 9.72 -2.68 -17.65
C VAL A 134 10.67 -2.16 -16.58
N GLY A 135 10.25 -2.29 -15.34
CA GLY A 135 10.99 -1.80 -14.19
C GLY A 135 10.56 -2.40 -12.86
N LEU A 136 11.09 -1.79 -11.80
CA LEU A 136 10.82 -2.13 -10.41
C LEU A 136 10.01 -1.01 -9.77
N PHE A 137 8.87 -1.35 -9.20
CA PHE A 137 8.20 -0.50 -8.24
C PHE A 137 8.75 -0.78 -6.84
N GLU A 138 9.13 0.26 -6.10
CA GLU A 138 9.54 0.14 -4.70
C GLU A 138 9.14 1.37 -3.89
N GLY A 139 8.72 1.14 -2.64
CA GLY A 139 8.24 2.21 -1.78
C GLY A 139 7.64 1.74 -0.47
N GLN A 140 6.78 2.59 0.09
CA GLN A 140 6.06 2.36 1.34
C GLN A 140 4.56 2.28 1.08
N PHE A 141 3.86 1.51 1.90
CA PHE A 141 2.41 1.44 1.88
C PHE A 141 1.82 1.56 3.27
N GLN A 142 0.55 1.96 3.32
CA GLN A 142 -0.25 1.96 4.53
C GLN A 142 -1.69 1.52 4.24
N SER A 143 -2.32 0.87 5.21
CA SER A 143 -3.72 0.46 5.15
C SER A 143 -4.37 0.60 6.53
N HIS A 144 -5.69 0.77 6.56
CA HIS A 144 -6.46 0.94 7.78
C HIS A 144 -7.51 -0.16 7.92
N PHE A 145 -7.69 -0.66 9.14
CA PHE A 145 -8.68 -1.72 9.40
C PHE A 145 -9.30 -1.64 10.79
N ILE A 146 -10.34 -2.45 11.01
CA ILE A 146 -11.07 -2.50 12.28
C ILE A 146 -11.12 -3.93 12.84
N GLN A 147 -11.13 -4.05 14.15
CA GLN A 147 -11.32 -5.31 14.85
C GLN A 147 -12.51 -5.19 15.80
N TYR A 148 -13.51 -6.05 15.60
CA TYR A 148 -14.62 -6.17 16.54
C TYR A 148 -14.22 -7.02 17.73
N LYS A 149 -14.83 -6.74 18.89
CA LYS A 149 -14.67 -7.57 20.09
C LYS A 149 -15.11 -9.00 19.74
N ASP A 150 -14.21 -9.97 19.97
CA ASP A 150 -14.43 -11.40 19.73
C ASP A 150 -14.58 -11.85 18.25
N ALA A 151 -14.13 -11.03 17.29
CA ALA A 151 -14.11 -11.41 15.87
C ALA A 151 -12.69 -11.42 15.27
N GLN A 152 -12.50 -12.22 14.22
CA GLN A 152 -11.34 -12.13 13.31
C GLN A 152 -11.14 -10.68 12.86
N VAL A 153 -9.90 -10.29 12.57
CA VAL A 153 -9.63 -8.99 11.96
C VAL A 153 -10.43 -8.90 10.65
N LYS A 154 -11.29 -7.89 10.55
CA LYS A 154 -12.03 -7.63 9.32
C LYS A 154 -11.46 -6.39 8.66
N ARG A 155 -11.59 -6.33 7.34
CA ARG A 155 -11.29 -5.11 6.59
C ARG A 155 -12.06 -4.00 7.28
N GLY A 156 -11.37 -2.88 7.50
CA GLY A 156 -12.03 -1.70 8.01
C GLY A 156 -13.26 -1.48 7.15
N LEU A 157 -14.46 -1.66 7.70
CA LEU A 157 -15.61 -0.98 7.15
C LEU A 157 -15.14 0.44 7.05
N ILE A 158 -14.93 0.85 5.80
CA ILE A 158 -14.38 2.13 5.37
C ILE A 158 -14.80 3.14 6.42
N ASP A 159 -13.86 3.61 7.25
CA ASP A 159 -14.19 4.70 8.17
C ASP A 159 -14.66 5.81 7.23
N PRO A 160 -15.95 6.19 7.22
CA PRO A 160 -16.45 7.12 6.22
C PRO A 160 -15.74 8.48 6.32
N PHE A 161 -15.00 8.72 7.41
CA PHE A 161 -14.14 9.88 7.63
C PHE A 161 -12.66 9.68 7.25
N ARG A 162 -12.21 8.47 6.89
CA ARG A 162 -10.81 8.14 6.53
C ARG A 162 -10.66 7.17 5.35
N ALA A 163 -11.72 6.96 4.60
CA ALA A 163 -11.78 6.11 3.41
C ALA A 163 -10.63 6.38 2.43
N ASP A 164 -10.30 7.66 2.30
CA ASP A 164 -9.25 8.24 1.46
C ASP A 164 -7.82 7.91 1.88
N ARG A 165 -7.62 7.18 2.98
CA ARG A 165 -6.30 6.82 3.50
C ARG A 165 -6.04 5.32 3.47
N ASN A 166 -6.98 4.53 2.96
CA ASN A 166 -6.83 3.09 2.86
C ASN A 166 -6.01 2.69 1.63
N HIS A 167 -5.23 1.60 1.73
CA HIS A 167 -4.39 1.08 0.65
C HIS A 167 -3.61 2.16 -0.13
N GLN A 168 -2.84 2.97 0.57
CA GLN A 168 -2.06 4.06 -0.04
C GLN A 168 -0.62 3.60 -0.25
N TYR A 169 -0.10 3.77 -1.47
CA TYR A 169 1.23 3.38 -1.89
C TYR A 169 1.99 4.59 -2.40
N GLN A 170 3.13 4.87 -1.78
CA GLN A 170 4.04 5.94 -2.20
C GLN A 170 5.38 5.32 -2.54
N GLY A 171 5.93 5.64 -3.71
CA GLY A 171 7.23 5.13 -4.08
C GLY A 171 7.73 5.62 -5.42
N THR A 172 8.52 4.76 -6.04
CA THR A 172 9.14 5.02 -7.33
C THR A 172 9.03 3.81 -8.24
N TRP A 173 9.01 4.07 -9.54
CA TRP A 173 9.25 3.08 -10.57
C TRP A 173 10.61 3.36 -11.21
N ARG A 174 11.47 2.35 -11.28
CA ARG A 174 12.80 2.42 -11.88
C ARG A 174 12.92 1.45 -13.05
N GLU A 175 13.26 1.96 -14.22
CA GLU A 175 13.43 1.15 -15.43
C GLU A 175 14.59 0.16 -15.26
N TYR A 176 14.49 -1.06 -15.81
CA TYR A 176 15.60 -2.02 -15.73
C TYR A 176 16.78 -1.67 -16.62
N SER A 177 16.52 -1.09 -17.79
CA SER A 177 17.54 -0.78 -18.78
C SER A 177 18.24 0.57 -18.54
N SER A 178 17.82 1.34 -17.54
CA SER A 178 18.42 2.65 -17.26
C SER A 178 18.39 2.99 -15.78
N GLU A 179 19.15 4.01 -15.38
CA GLU A 179 19.10 4.55 -14.00
C GLU A 179 17.91 5.50 -13.80
N LYS A 180 17.01 5.63 -14.78
CA LYS A 180 15.87 6.54 -14.70
C LYS A 180 14.87 6.00 -13.68
N SER A 181 14.52 6.86 -12.73
CA SER A 181 13.46 6.64 -11.76
C SER A 181 12.38 7.69 -11.91
N LYS A 182 11.14 7.30 -11.65
CA LYS A 182 9.96 8.17 -11.66
C LYS A 182 9.23 8.00 -10.33
N VAL A 183 8.73 9.10 -9.76
CA VAL A 183 7.75 9.01 -8.67
C VAL A 183 6.55 8.22 -9.17
N CYS A 184 6.08 7.26 -8.38
CA CYS A 184 4.93 6.44 -8.72
C CYS A 184 4.11 6.18 -7.46
N ASN A 185 2.94 6.79 -7.40
CA ASN A 185 2.06 6.70 -6.24
C ASN A 185 0.68 6.27 -6.70
N TRP A 186 0.03 5.42 -5.91
CA TRP A 186 -1.32 4.97 -6.15
C TRP A 186 -2.05 4.73 -4.83
N GLY A 187 -3.37 4.72 -4.86
CA GLY A 187 -4.18 4.44 -3.69
C GLY A 187 -5.65 4.28 -3.98
N GLU A 188 -6.37 3.74 -3.00
CA GLU A 188 -7.82 3.58 -3.06
C GLU A 188 -8.49 4.91 -2.70
N LEU A 189 -9.47 5.36 -3.51
CA LEU A 189 -10.24 6.62 -3.37
C LEU A 189 -9.44 7.94 -3.45
N ARG A 190 -8.16 7.95 -3.08
CA ARG A 190 -7.19 9.05 -3.21
C ARG A 190 -5.78 8.51 -3.44
N ILE A 191 -4.89 9.39 -3.90
CA ILE A 191 -3.50 9.07 -4.21
C ILE A 191 -2.60 9.84 -3.23
N PRO A 192 -1.64 9.20 -2.55
CA PRO A 192 -0.78 9.90 -1.62
C PRO A 192 0.17 10.83 -2.39
N ASN A 193 0.39 12.03 -1.86
CA ASN A 193 1.30 13.04 -2.46
C ASN A 193 0.98 13.32 -3.95
N SER A 194 -0.30 13.39 -4.29
CA SER A 194 -0.79 13.73 -5.62
C SER A 194 -0.48 15.18 -6.01
N GLY A 195 -0.39 16.09 -5.05
CA GLY A 195 -0.14 17.50 -5.29
C GLY A 195 -1.33 18.15 -6.00
N ASP A 196 -1.06 18.94 -7.03
CA ASP A 196 -2.09 19.64 -7.79
C ASP A 196 -2.84 18.76 -8.82
N LEU A 197 -2.60 17.44 -8.80
CA LEU A 197 -3.37 16.47 -9.57
C LEU A 197 -4.80 16.32 -9.03
N ASP A 198 -5.00 16.38 -7.71
CA ASP A 198 -6.31 16.19 -7.10
C ASP A 198 -6.91 17.53 -6.63
N LEU A 199 -7.98 17.96 -7.29
CA LEU A 199 -8.78 19.15 -6.94
C LEU A 199 -10.01 18.82 -6.08
N GLY A 200 -10.14 17.56 -5.70
CA GLY A 200 -11.33 17.00 -5.10
C GLY A 200 -11.54 17.32 -3.63
N LEU A 201 -12.63 18.02 -3.30
CA LEU A 201 -13.01 18.31 -1.90
C LEU A 201 -13.55 17.07 -1.16
N HIS A 202 -14.32 16.21 -1.83
CA HIS A 202 -14.97 15.04 -1.23
C HIS A 202 -14.49 13.73 -1.86
N GLY A 203 -14.50 13.65 -3.19
CA GLY A 203 -13.94 12.55 -4.00
C GLY A 203 -12.73 13.01 -4.80
N PHE A 204 -11.89 12.09 -5.29
CA PHE A 204 -10.79 12.44 -6.18
C PHE A 204 -11.35 13.18 -7.41
N SER A 205 -10.72 14.27 -7.80
CA SER A 205 -11.06 14.98 -9.04
C SER A 205 -9.78 15.40 -9.74
N ALA A 206 -9.49 14.75 -10.86
CA ALA A 206 -8.29 15.05 -11.62
C ALA A 206 -8.30 16.50 -12.13
N ASN A 207 -7.20 17.19 -11.94
CA ASN A 207 -7.01 18.52 -12.49
C ASN A 207 -7.05 18.47 -14.02
N PRO A 208 -7.93 19.24 -14.70
CA PRO A 208 -8.08 19.22 -16.16
C PRO A 208 -6.77 19.43 -16.94
N LYS A 209 -5.76 20.07 -16.34
CA LYS A 209 -4.42 20.22 -16.96
C LYS A 209 -3.73 18.89 -17.26
N TYR A 210 -4.17 17.79 -16.66
CA TYR A 210 -3.66 16.44 -16.86
C TYR A 210 -4.61 15.54 -17.67
N GLN A 211 -5.66 16.08 -18.30
CA GLN A 211 -6.59 15.27 -19.09
C GLN A 211 -5.89 14.50 -20.24
N ASN A 212 -4.87 15.09 -20.85
CA ASN A 212 -4.05 14.43 -21.88
C ASN A 212 -3.07 13.38 -21.32
N LYS A 213 -3.09 13.13 -20.01
CA LYS A 213 -2.27 12.15 -19.29
C LYS A 213 -3.07 10.92 -18.87
N GLY A 214 -4.27 10.73 -19.43
CA GLY A 214 -5.11 9.55 -19.17
C GLY A 214 -6.00 9.66 -17.93
N TRP A 215 -6.28 10.88 -17.46
CA TRP A 215 -7.20 11.17 -16.37
C TRP A 215 -8.59 11.55 -16.86
#